data_AF-A0A359II05-F1
#
_entry.id   AF-A0A359II05-F1
#
_cell.length_a   1.000
_cell.length_b   1.000
_cell.length_c   1.000
_cell.angle_alpha   90.00
_cell.angle_beta   90.00
_cell.angle_gamma   90.00
#
_symmetry.space_group_name_H-M   'P 1'
#
loop_
_entity.id
_entity.type
_entity.pdbx_description
1 polymer ?
#
loop_
_entity_poly.entity_id
_entity_poly.type
_entity_poly.pdbx_seq_one_letter_code
_entity_poly.pdbx_strand_id
1 'polypeptide(L)'
;MEKNKKVLDMSNISFETEGNPISNYLKWLDKGELITGVDYQRSFVWSEWKQTNLALSVLIGIRIPSIEVYRTVKGLKIKNIHDGKQRIITLQRTVNNCYKFDTSKFPFEYFTINGEVYAKEDLNGLTFGELSPELQELFLDRNFKMEITSGIDDDIAEGIFTLYNMGAEALKPQEIRLASMGRKTRQFFNTIKELPVFNHAAISDKQKINNLQHDIIAQTALLLNFNTGCELSGDNVSGFINQYRDTGLPEELSNRLLDSFNYLSTVTNLLVMDKENNSTGKGKKKKEGSATKITFLNKTNIVMLAVEADKAKQNGILEAEFTQIVVDFFKNLPSDYKNASSSKTASESQVKIRMESIAKGFTKSVNNAIPSTPKLTIVKKVIPENVSIYDNEDFCMSNNDIPQNVMDAVQGSY
;
A
#
# COMPACT_ATOMS: atom_id res chain seq x y z
N MET A 1 29.74 -19.66 -10.71
CA MET A 1 29.56 -18.28 -10.23
C MET A 1 29.07 -18.35 -8.80
N GLU A 2 29.91 -17.98 -7.84
CA GLU A 2 29.53 -17.91 -6.44
C GLU A 2 28.36 -16.93 -6.28
N LYS A 3 27.24 -17.43 -5.73
CA LYS A 3 26.15 -16.57 -5.27
C LYS A 3 26.76 -15.57 -4.29
N ASN A 4 26.60 -14.27 -4.55
CA ASN A 4 26.88 -13.21 -3.57
C ASN A 4 26.07 -13.52 -2.30
N LYS A 5 26.67 -14.24 -1.36
CA LYS A 5 26.13 -14.41 -0.02
C LYS A 5 26.26 -13.04 0.64
N LYS A 6 25.15 -12.36 0.89
CA LYS A 6 25.14 -11.17 1.76
C LYS A 6 25.67 -11.63 3.13
N VAL A 7 26.87 -11.21 3.49
CA VAL A 7 27.46 -11.47 4.82
C VAL A 7 27.03 -10.32 5.71
N LEU A 8 26.28 -10.62 6.77
CA LEU A 8 26.05 -9.67 7.86
C LEU A 8 27.31 -9.64 8.73
N ASP A 9 28.17 -8.65 8.49
CA ASP A 9 29.36 -8.42 9.32
C ASP A 9 29.05 -7.40 10.42
N MET A 10 29.10 -7.86 11.66
CA MET A 10 28.81 -7.03 12.84
C MET A 10 30.03 -6.23 13.32
N SER A 11 31.21 -6.43 12.74
CA SER A 11 32.48 -5.88 13.24
C SER A 11 32.54 -4.34 13.30
N ASN A 12 31.81 -3.66 12.42
CA ASN A 12 31.76 -2.20 12.30
C ASN A 12 30.41 -1.59 12.72
N ILE A 13 29.53 -2.38 13.33
CA ILE A 13 28.22 -1.94 13.80
C ILE A 13 28.31 -1.51 15.26
N SER A 14 27.76 -0.35 15.60
CA SER A 14 27.68 0.12 16.98
C SER A 14 26.25 0.38 17.41
N PHE A 15 25.97 0.07 18.68
CA PHE A 15 24.67 0.25 19.30
C PHE A 15 24.74 1.35 20.36
N GLU A 16 23.79 2.29 20.29
CA GLU A 16 23.64 3.37 21.26
C GLU A 16 22.21 3.39 21.76
N THR A 17 22.02 3.67 23.05
CA THR A 17 20.72 3.85 23.66
C THR A 17 20.63 5.28 24.17
N GLU A 18 19.56 6.00 23.80
CA GLU A 18 19.29 7.35 24.27
C GLU A 18 17.88 7.45 24.88
N GLY A 19 17.69 8.36 25.84
CA GLY A 19 16.37 8.72 26.36
C GLY A 19 16.07 10.17 26.00
N ASN A 20 14.98 10.41 25.29
CA ASN A 20 14.64 11.75 24.79
C ASN A 20 13.15 12.07 25.02
N PRO A 21 12.79 13.32 25.30
CA PRO A 21 11.39 13.73 25.41
C PRO A 21 10.69 13.64 24.05
N ILE A 22 9.37 13.41 24.04
CA ILE A 22 8.57 13.36 22.80
C ILE A 22 8.80 14.62 21.95
N SER A 23 8.88 15.78 22.60
CA SER A 23 9.15 17.06 21.92
C SER A 23 10.42 17.04 21.05
N ASN A 24 11.46 16.27 21.42
CA ASN A 24 12.66 16.12 20.59
C ASN A 24 12.39 15.26 19.35
N TYR A 25 11.66 14.16 19.49
CA TYR A 25 11.29 13.32 18.34
C TYR A 25 10.48 14.11 17.31
N LEU A 26 9.52 14.93 17.77
CA LEU A 26 8.72 15.78 16.89
C LEU A 26 9.59 16.81 16.16
N LYS A 27 10.49 17.50 16.89
CA LYS A 27 11.46 18.42 16.28
C LYS A 27 12.35 17.75 15.24
N TRP A 28 12.77 16.51 15.48
CA TRP A 28 13.59 15.76 14.52
C TRP A 28 12.81 15.34 13.28
N LEU A 29 11.52 15.01 13.40
CA LEU A 29 10.65 14.80 12.24
C LEU A 29 10.53 16.07 11.41
N ASP A 30 10.21 17.20 12.06
CA ASP A 30 9.99 18.48 11.37
C ASP A 30 11.25 18.97 10.63
N LYS A 31 12.44 18.67 11.18
CA LYS A 31 13.74 19.01 10.56
C LYS A 31 14.21 17.99 9.51
N GLY A 32 13.51 16.86 9.33
CA GLY A 32 13.98 15.76 8.48
C GLY A 32 15.21 15.03 9.03
N GLU A 33 15.51 15.16 10.33
CA GLU A 33 16.59 14.45 11.02
C GLU A 33 16.16 13.04 11.46
N LEU A 34 14.86 12.79 11.55
CA LEU A 34 14.26 11.48 11.80
C LEU A 34 13.35 11.10 10.62
N ILE A 35 13.72 10.06 9.87
CA ILE A 35 13.06 9.68 8.62
C ILE A 35 12.14 8.47 8.87
N THR A 36 10.87 8.60 8.51
CA THR A 36 9.83 7.55 8.60
C THR A 36 9.67 6.74 7.30
N GLY A 37 10.35 7.16 6.23
CA GLY A 37 10.08 6.76 4.84
C GLY A 37 11.00 5.67 4.28
N VAL A 38 11.17 4.54 4.97
CA VAL A 38 11.86 3.39 4.35
C VAL A 38 10.83 2.49 3.66
N ASP A 39 10.98 2.28 2.36
CA ASP A 39 10.01 1.67 1.42
C ASP A 39 9.43 0.30 1.83
N TYR A 40 10.10 -0.43 2.74
CA TYR A 40 9.65 -1.75 3.22
C TYR A 40 8.68 -1.68 4.40
N GLN A 41 8.49 -0.51 5.01
CA GLN A 41 7.56 -0.33 6.12
C GLN A 41 6.15 0.01 5.62
N ARG A 42 5.13 -0.52 6.30
CA ARG A 42 3.74 -0.17 5.98
C ARG A 42 3.47 1.32 6.17
N SER A 43 2.58 1.86 5.35
CA SER A 43 1.95 3.17 5.57
C SER A 43 1.27 3.22 6.96
N PHE A 44 0.90 4.41 7.42
CA PHE A 44 0.18 4.53 8.68
C PHE A 44 -1.18 3.81 8.61
N VAL A 45 -1.45 2.90 9.55
CA VAL A 45 -2.66 2.04 9.57
C VAL A 45 -3.35 1.95 10.94
N TRP A 46 -2.86 2.67 11.94
CA TRP A 46 -3.46 2.63 13.28
C TRP A 46 -4.80 3.37 13.28
N SER A 47 -5.86 2.68 13.73
CA SER A 47 -7.16 3.32 13.98
C SER A 47 -7.07 4.36 15.09
N GLU A 48 -8.00 5.32 15.12
CA GLU A 48 -8.07 6.36 16.18
C GLU A 48 -8.07 5.76 17.58
N TRP A 49 -8.73 4.61 17.78
CA TRP A 49 -8.65 3.86 19.04
C TRP A 49 -7.22 3.43 19.42
N LYS A 50 -6.42 2.90 18.48
CA LYS A 50 -5.02 2.52 18.76
C LYS A 50 -4.17 3.75 19.04
N GLN A 51 -4.44 4.84 18.32
CA GLN A 51 -3.79 6.12 18.54
C GLN A 51 -4.09 6.67 19.94
N THR A 52 -5.37 6.63 20.34
CA THR A 52 -5.85 7.03 21.68
C THR A 52 -5.17 6.20 22.77
N ASN A 53 -5.10 4.87 22.62
CA ASN A 53 -4.44 4.02 23.62
C ASN A 53 -2.96 4.36 23.80
N LEU A 54 -2.23 4.67 22.72
CA LEU A 54 -0.85 5.12 22.84
C LEU A 54 -0.79 6.46 23.57
N ALA A 55 -1.63 7.42 23.20
CA ALA A 55 -1.63 8.74 23.82
C ALA A 55 -1.96 8.67 25.32
N LEU A 56 -2.96 7.86 25.71
CA LEU A 56 -3.28 7.60 27.11
C LEU A 56 -2.13 6.90 27.84
N SER A 57 -1.46 5.95 27.19
CA SER A 57 -0.28 5.28 27.77
C SER A 57 0.83 6.28 28.10
N VAL A 58 1.05 7.29 27.22
CA VAL A 58 1.99 8.39 27.47
C VAL A 58 1.58 9.21 28.69
N LEU A 59 0.33 9.67 28.73
CA LEU A 59 -0.18 10.51 29.83
C LEU A 59 -0.08 9.79 31.17
N ILE A 60 -0.59 8.55 31.24
CA ILE A 60 -0.58 7.68 32.43
C ILE A 60 0.86 7.36 32.86
N GLY A 61 1.83 7.41 31.96
CA GLY A 61 3.23 7.05 32.24
C GLY A 61 3.49 5.55 32.13
N ILE A 62 2.69 4.83 31.34
CA ILE A 62 2.95 3.44 30.98
C ILE A 62 4.22 3.40 30.11
N ARG A 63 5.11 2.45 30.40
CA ARG A 63 6.31 2.25 29.60
C ARG A 63 5.95 1.82 28.18
N ILE A 64 6.34 2.63 27.20
CA ILE A 64 6.15 2.35 25.77
C ILE A 64 7.45 1.73 25.21
N PRO A 65 7.37 0.78 24.25
CA PRO A 65 8.55 0.22 23.62
C PRO A 65 9.40 1.30 22.93
N SER A 66 10.71 1.06 22.85
CA SER A 66 11.68 1.98 22.25
C SER A 66 11.37 2.28 20.78
N ILE A 67 11.87 3.41 20.30
CA ILE A 67 11.95 3.70 18.86
C ILE A 67 13.29 3.22 18.36
N GLU A 68 13.29 2.28 17.42
CA GLU A 68 14.52 1.74 16.86
C GLU A 68 14.84 2.48 15.58
N VAL A 69 16.07 2.97 15.47
CA VAL A 69 16.54 3.74 14.32
C VAL A 69 17.90 3.23 13.88
N TYR A 70 18.25 3.52 12.64
CA TYR A 70 19.58 3.26 12.12
C TYR A 70 20.17 4.46 11.38
N ARG A 71 21.49 4.46 11.27
CA ARG A 71 22.26 5.41 10.46
C ARG A 71 23.47 4.75 9.83
N THR A 72 23.83 5.21 8.65
CA THR A 72 24.96 4.68 7.87
C THR A 72 26.31 4.93 8.54
N VAL A 73 26.45 6.07 9.22
CA VAL A 73 27.70 6.48 9.87
C VAL A 73 27.42 6.91 11.31
N LYS A 74 28.27 6.46 12.24
CA LYS A 74 28.19 6.90 13.64
C LYS A 74 28.36 8.43 13.74
N GLY A 75 27.55 9.06 14.58
CA GLY A 75 27.50 10.52 14.70
C GLY A 75 26.67 11.25 13.64
N LEU A 76 26.20 10.57 12.58
CA LEU A 76 25.27 11.18 11.63
C LEU A 76 23.98 11.60 12.34
N LYS A 77 23.53 12.83 12.09
CA LYS A 77 22.31 13.39 12.69
C LYS A 77 21.05 12.72 12.18
N ILE A 78 21.02 12.46 10.87
CA ILE A 78 19.93 11.80 10.15
C ILE A 78 19.86 10.35 10.59
N LYS A 79 18.68 9.91 11.05
CA LYS A 79 18.38 8.55 11.48
C LYS A 79 17.11 8.05 10.79
N ASN A 80 17.14 6.84 10.28
CA ASN A 80 15.99 6.18 9.66
C ASN A 80 15.29 5.30 10.69
N ILE A 81 13.98 5.43 10.84
CA ILE A 81 13.20 4.59 11.75
C ILE A 81 13.12 3.17 11.18
N HIS A 82 13.51 2.19 11.98
CA HIS A 82 13.43 0.76 11.68
C HIS A 82 12.23 0.08 12.36
N ASP A 83 11.96 0.43 13.62
CA ASP A 83 10.77 0.04 14.37
C ASP A 83 10.18 1.24 15.12
N GLY A 84 8.86 1.25 15.29
CA GLY A 84 8.17 2.34 15.99
C GLY A 84 7.61 3.44 15.10
N LYS A 85 7.64 3.28 13.76
CA LYS A 85 7.04 4.24 12.80
C LYS A 85 5.60 4.63 13.18
N GLN A 86 4.75 3.65 13.48
CA GLN A 86 3.35 3.92 13.83
C GLN A 86 3.23 4.67 15.17
N ARG A 87 4.15 4.42 16.12
CA ARG A 87 4.18 5.14 17.41
C ARG A 87 4.54 6.60 17.17
N ILE A 88 5.64 6.86 16.47
CA ILE A 88 6.09 8.24 16.19
C ILE A 88 5.07 9.04 15.40
N ILE A 89 4.50 8.47 14.33
CA ILE A 89 3.44 9.13 13.56
C ILE A 89 2.21 9.39 14.44
N THR A 90 1.85 8.46 15.32
CA THR A 90 0.75 8.67 16.26
C THR A 90 1.03 9.86 17.18
N LEU A 91 2.22 9.96 17.78
CA LEU A 91 2.57 11.08 18.67
C LEU A 91 2.44 12.43 17.96
N GLN A 92 2.94 12.51 16.72
CA GLN A 92 2.80 13.71 15.88
C GLN A 92 1.32 14.03 15.59
N ARG A 93 0.55 13.02 15.20
CA ARG A 93 -0.90 13.16 14.94
C ARG A 93 -1.69 13.57 16.18
N THR A 94 -1.29 13.11 17.36
CA THR A 94 -1.89 13.51 18.65
C THR A 94 -1.68 15.01 18.84
N VAL A 95 -0.44 15.49 18.80
CA VAL A 95 -0.10 16.91 19.04
C VAL A 95 -0.73 17.84 17.99
N ASN A 96 -0.88 17.36 16.75
CA ASN A 96 -1.49 18.12 15.66
C ASN A 96 -3.04 18.03 15.63
N ASN A 97 -3.69 17.50 16.68
CA ASN A 97 -5.14 17.40 16.77
C ASN A 97 -5.82 16.63 15.61
N CYS A 98 -5.11 15.65 15.02
CA CYS A 98 -5.59 14.94 13.83
C CYS A 98 -6.74 13.95 14.11
N TYR A 99 -7.11 13.75 15.38
CA TYR A 99 -8.21 12.89 15.80
C TYR A 99 -8.67 13.28 17.21
N LYS A 100 -9.88 12.81 17.57
CA LYS A 100 -10.42 12.90 18.93
C LYS A 100 -10.16 11.60 19.68
N PHE A 101 -9.89 11.69 20.97
CA PHE A 101 -9.70 10.52 21.82
C PHE A 101 -10.97 9.66 21.86
N ASP A 102 -10.82 8.38 21.52
CA ASP A 102 -11.88 7.36 21.64
C ASP A 102 -11.51 6.40 22.78
N THR A 103 -12.06 6.68 23.96
CA THR A 103 -11.83 5.88 25.17
C THR A 103 -12.87 4.78 25.36
N SER A 104 -13.80 4.58 24.40
CA SER A 104 -14.93 3.65 24.51
C SER A 104 -14.52 2.20 24.77
N LYS A 105 -13.32 1.82 24.33
CA LYS A 105 -12.73 0.48 24.49
C LYS A 105 -11.53 0.47 25.44
N PHE A 106 -11.34 1.54 26.21
CA PHE A 106 -10.32 1.57 27.25
C PHE A 106 -10.73 0.62 28.39
N PRO A 107 -9.84 -0.28 28.86
CA PRO A 107 -10.25 -1.36 29.75
C PRO A 107 -10.50 -0.94 31.21
N PHE A 108 -10.17 0.30 31.58
CA PHE A 108 -10.33 0.81 32.94
C PHE A 108 -11.27 2.01 32.95
N GLU A 109 -12.25 2.03 33.86
CA GLU A 109 -13.17 3.17 34.01
C GLU A 109 -12.45 4.39 34.61
N TYR A 110 -11.47 4.15 35.48
CA TYR A 110 -10.68 5.19 36.14
C TYR A 110 -9.18 4.86 36.06
N PHE A 111 -8.34 5.89 36.03
CA PHE A 111 -6.88 5.79 36.04
C PHE A 111 -6.26 7.02 36.68
N THR A 112 -4.95 6.98 36.91
CA THR A 112 -4.23 8.12 37.48
C THR A 112 -3.22 8.70 36.49
N ILE A 113 -3.14 10.03 36.45
CA ILE A 113 -2.11 10.77 35.74
C ILE A 113 -1.43 11.67 36.78
N ASN A 114 -0.12 11.49 37.01
CA ASN A 114 0.64 12.22 38.02
C ASN A 114 0.01 12.25 39.44
N GLY A 115 -0.73 11.21 39.81
CA GLY A 115 -1.37 11.09 41.12
C GLY A 115 -2.80 11.65 41.22
N GLU A 116 -3.30 12.30 40.18
CA GLU A 116 -4.69 12.73 40.07
C GLU A 116 -5.55 11.66 39.39
N VAL A 117 -6.79 11.48 39.85
CA VAL A 117 -7.72 10.46 39.33
C VAL A 117 -8.55 11.05 38.19
N TYR A 118 -8.61 10.34 37.07
CA TYR A 118 -9.43 10.65 35.90
C TYR A 118 -10.36 9.49 35.59
N ALA A 119 -11.59 9.80 35.18
CA ALA A 119 -12.48 8.86 34.49
C ALA A 119 -12.13 8.82 33.00
N LYS A 120 -12.37 7.68 32.33
CA LYS A 120 -12.14 7.57 30.87
C LYS A 120 -13.01 8.53 30.06
N GLU A 121 -14.18 8.90 30.59
CA GLU A 121 -15.09 9.89 30.00
C GLU A 121 -14.51 11.30 30.02
N ASP A 122 -13.65 11.65 30.98
CA ASP A 122 -13.05 12.98 31.12
C ASP A 122 -12.19 13.35 29.90
N LEU A 123 -11.63 12.34 29.24
CA LEU A 123 -10.79 12.51 28.06
C LEU A 123 -11.50 12.13 26.75
N ASN A 124 -12.69 11.52 26.81
CA ASN A 124 -13.36 11.02 25.62
C ASN A 124 -13.89 12.15 24.73
N GLY A 125 -13.60 12.07 23.44
CA GLY A 125 -14.04 13.06 22.45
C GLY A 125 -13.22 14.35 22.42
N LEU A 126 -12.23 14.50 23.30
CA LEU A 126 -11.29 15.62 23.30
C LEU A 126 -10.18 15.41 22.26
N THR A 127 -9.71 16.50 21.67
CA THR A 127 -8.43 16.59 20.96
C THR A 127 -7.30 16.92 21.94
N PHE A 128 -6.05 16.80 21.51
CA PHE A 128 -4.90 17.09 22.38
C PHE A 128 -4.87 18.55 22.86
N GLY A 129 -5.22 19.50 21.99
CA GLY A 129 -5.28 20.92 22.30
C GLY A 129 -6.42 21.30 23.25
N GLU A 130 -7.41 20.41 23.43
CA GLU A 130 -8.50 20.57 24.40
C GLU A 130 -8.15 20.00 25.79
N LEU A 131 -7.00 19.32 25.94
CA LEU A 131 -6.50 18.88 27.25
C LEU A 131 -5.99 20.07 28.06
N SER A 132 -5.90 19.91 29.38
CA SER A 132 -5.31 20.95 30.23
C SER A 132 -3.84 21.21 29.84
N PRO A 133 -3.33 22.44 30.00
CA PRO A 133 -1.94 22.76 29.69
C PRO A 133 -0.94 21.82 30.39
N GLU A 134 -1.23 21.42 31.62
CA GLU A 134 -0.40 20.52 32.42
C GLU A 134 -0.32 19.13 31.78
N LEU A 135 -1.43 18.60 31.24
CA LEU A 135 -1.44 17.32 30.53
C LEU A 135 -0.71 17.39 29.20
N GLN A 136 -0.80 18.52 28.49
CA GLN A 136 -0.08 18.74 27.24
C GLN A 136 1.44 18.80 27.46
N GLU A 137 1.89 19.57 28.45
CA GLU A 137 3.30 19.64 28.85
C GLU A 137 3.81 18.27 29.30
N LEU A 138 3.03 17.59 30.16
CA LEU A 138 3.35 16.25 30.63
C LEU A 138 3.59 15.27 29.49
N PHE A 139 2.72 15.30 28.47
CA PHE A 139 2.83 14.46 27.29
C PHE A 139 4.14 14.72 26.55
N LEU A 140 4.43 15.99 26.25
CA LEU A 140 5.60 16.41 25.47
C LEU A 140 6.93 16.09 26.18
N ASP A 141 6.92 16.10 27.51
CA ASP A 141 8.09 15.84 28.36
C ASP A 141 8.31 14.36 28.68
N ARG A 142 7.38 13.47 28.30
CA ARG A 142 7.60 12.02 28.51
C ARG A 142 8.82 11.56 27.71
N ASN A 143 9.74 10.90 28.41
CA ASN A 143 10.93 10.33 27.79
C ASN A 143 10.64 9.00 27.11
N PHE A 144 11.03 8.89 25.86
CA PHE A 144 11.05 7.67 25.07
C PHE A 144 12.49 7.19 24.90
N LYS A 145 12.65 5.87 24.90
CA LYS A 145 13.93 5.23 24.62
C LYS A 145 14.13 5.17 23.10
N MET A 146 15.29 5.61 22.61
CA MET A 146 15.76 5.40 21.25
C MET A 146 16.86 4.35 21.27
N GLU A 147 16.75 3.34 20.42
CA GLU A 147 17.83 2.39 20.15
C GLU A 147 18.40 2.73 18.78
N ILE A 148 19.70 3.02 18.71
CA ILE A 148 20.37 3.50 17.51
C ILE A 148 21.38 2.45 17.06
N THR A 149 21.18 1.92 15.85
CA THR A 149 22.16 1.07 15.18
C THR A 149 22.94 1.90 14.17
N SER A 150 24.26 2.03 14.36
CA SER A 150 25.13 2.80 13.45
C SER A 150 26.04 1.87 12.66
N GLY A 151 26.41 2.28 11.45
CA GLY A 151 27.32 1.52 10.60
C GLY A 151 26.60 0.50 9.70
N ILE A 152 25.29 0.68 9.46
CA ILE A 152 24.51 -0.18 8.56
C ILE A 152 23.89 0.62 7.42
N ASP A 153 23.86 0.01 6.24
CA ASP A 153 23.12 0.53 5.08
C ASP A 153 21.66 0.02 5.08
N ASP A 154 20.87 0.51 4.13
CA ASP A 154 19.45 0.15 3.99
C ASP A 154 19.24 -1.34 3.72
N ASP A 155 20.19 -2.00 3.04
CA ASP A 155 20.11 -3.41 2.67
C ASP A 155 20.27 -4.31 3.91
N ILE A 156 21.21 -3.97 4.79
CA ILE A 156 21.40 -4.63 6.07
C ILE A 156 20.22 -4.34 7.01
N ALA A 157 19.75 -3.08 7.04
CA ALA A 157 18.59 -2.70 7.83
C ALA A 157 17.33 -3.48 7.42
N GLU A 158 17.04 -3.63 6.12
CA GLU A 158 15.93 -4.47 5.63
C GLU A 158 16.08 -5.93 6.07
N GLY A 159 17.31 -6.46 6.06
CA GLY A 159 17.63 -7.81 6.54
C GLY A 159 17.33 -7.99 8.04
N ILE A 160 17.75 -7.05 8.88
CA ILE A 160 17.49 -7.04 10.33
C ILE A 160 15.99 -6.92 10.59
N PHE A 161 15.28 -6.05 9.86
CA PHE A 161 13.83 -5.89 9.94
C PHE A 161 13.12 -7.22 9.68
N THR A 162 13.52 -7.87 8.60
CA THR A 162 12.97 -9.16 8.19
C THR A 162 13.20 -10.21 9.27
N LEU A 163 14.41 -10.27 9.85
CA LEU A 163 14.76 -11.21 10.91
C LEU A 163 13.92 -11.00 12.18
N TYR A 164 13.72 -9.75 12.63
CA TYR A 164 12.88 -9.47 13.80
C TYR A 164 11.41 -9.84 13.58
N ASN A 165 10.87 -9.52 12.41
CA ASN A 165 9.47 -9.80 12.10
C ASN A 165 9.20 -11.28 11.81
N MET A 166 10.22 -12.10 11.55
CA MET A 166 10.07 -13.55 11.52
C MET A 166 9.70 -14.14 12.89
N GLY A 167 9.92 -13.41 14.01
CA GLY A 167 9.69 -13.88 15.38
C GLY A 167 8.46 -13.33 16.12
N ALA A 168 7.76 -12.30 15.61
CA ALA A 168 6.58 -11.69 16.25
C ALA A 168 5.34 -11.73 15.33
N GLU A 169 4.13 -11.47 15.87
CA GLU A 169 2.80 -11.60 15.23
C GLU A 169 2.83 -11.74 13.70
N ALA A 170 2.45 -12.93 13.20
CA ALA A 170 2.60 -13.30 11.80
C ALA A 170 2.04 -12.23 10.86
N LEU A 171 2.93 -11.59 10.11
CA LEU A 171 2.56 -10.73 8.98
C LEU A 171 1.57 -11.49 8.10
N LYS A 172 0.55 -10.79 7.60
CA LYS A 172 -0.38 -11.43 6.65
C LYS A 172 0.42 -11.90 5.44
N PRO A 173 -0.01 -12.99 4.76
CA PRO A 173 0.70 -13.49 3.59
C PRO A 173 0.95 -12.43 2.51
N GLN A 174 0.03 -11.46 2.34
CA GLN A 174 0.21 -10.32 1.42
C GLN A 174 1.31 -9.35 1.86
N GLU A 175 1.46 -9.14 3.17
CA GLU A 175 2.48 -8.28 3.75
C GLU A 175 3.86 -8.94 3.64
N ILE A 176 3.95 -10.25 3.90
CA ILE A 176 5.17 -11.04 3.68
C ILE A 176 5.60 -10.95 2.21
N ARG A 177 4.66 -11.13 1.28
CA ARG A 177 4.95 -11.05 -0.16
C ARG A 177 5.41 -9.66 -0.60
N LEU A 178 4.83 -8.60 -0.05
CA LEU A 178 5.25 -7.25 -0.38
C LEU A 178 6.64 -6.95 0.19
N ALA A 179 6.92 -7.38 1.42
CA ALA A 179 8.23 -7.22 2.05
C ALA A 179 9.32 -8.03 1.34
N SER A 180 8.99 -9.24 0.87
CA SER A 180 9.93 -10.08 0.12
C SER A 180 10.14 -9.62 -1.34
N MET A 181 9.30 -8.72 -1.84
CA MET A 181 9.40 -8.14 -3.17
C MET A 181 10.52 -7.11 -3.23
N GLY A 182 11.56 -7.39 -4.02
CA GLY A 182 12.68 -6.47 -4.18
C GLY A 182 12.28 -5.13 -4.79
N ARG A 183 13.11 -4.09 -4.55
CA ARG A 183 12.81 -2.68 -4.86
C ARG A 183 12.34 -2.47 -6.31
N LYS A 184 13.04 -3.05 -7.29
CA LYS A 184 12.71 -2.92 -8.72
C LYS A 184 11.30 -3.41 -9.06
N THR A 185 10.96 -4.64 -8.64
CA THR A 185 9.64 -5.24 -8.89
C THR A 185 8.55 -4.48 -8.15
N ARG A 186 8.81 -4.05 -6.92
CA ARG A 186 7.86 -3.28 -6.10
C ARG A 186 7.54 -1.93 -6.70
N GLN A 187 8.54 -1.17 -7.15
CA GLN A 187 8.36 0.11 -7.83
C GLN A 187 7.53 -0.08 -9.12
N PHE A 188 7.86 -1.11 -9.92
CA PHE A 188 7.08 -1.44 -11.10
C PHE A 188 5.62 -1.83 -10.79
N PHE A 189 5.36 -2.58 -9.72
CA PHE A 189 3.99 -2.92 -9.33
C PHE A 189 3.21 -1.69 -8.84
N ASN A 190 3.88 -0.73 -8.20
CA ASN A 190 3.25 0.53 -7.80
C ASN A 190 2.77 1.33 -9.03
N THR A 191 3.49 1.33 -10.16
CA THR A 191 3.01 2.02 -11.37
C THR A 191 1.72 1.40 -11.91
N ILE A 192 1.59 0.07 -11.84
CA ILE A 192 0.36 -0.64 -12.27
C ILE A 192 -0.77 -0.43 -11.26
N LYS A 193 -0.47 -0.37 -9.96
CA LYS A 193 -1.44 -0.18 -8.88
C LYS A 193 -2.26 1.11 -9.04
N GLU A 194 -1.65 2.17 -9.58
CA GLU A 194 -2.28 3.48 -9.79
C GLU A 194 -3.18 3.53 -11.04
N LEU A 195 -3.29 2.44 -11.81
CA LEU A 195 -4.09 2.41 -13.03
C LEU A 195 -5.62 2.43 -12.75
N PRO A 196 -6.44 3.05 -13.64
CA PRO A 196 -7.88 3.26 -13.44
C PRO A 196 -8.69 2.00 -13.13
N VAL A 197 -8.28 0.83 -13.61
CA VAL A 197 -8.95 -0.45 -13.31
C VAL A 197 -9.18 -0.66 -11.81
N PHE A 198 -8.24 -0.27 -10.95
CA PHE A 198 -8.37 -0.44 -9.50
C PHE A 198 -9.27 0.60 -8.82
N ASN A 199 -9.51 1.73 -9.47
CA ASN A 199 -10.46 2.75 -8.99
C ASN A 199 -11.90 2.28 -9.15
N HIS A 200 -12.19 1.57 -10.23
CA HIS A 200 -13.53 1.08 -10.57
C HIS A 200 -13.77 -0.39 -10.18
N ALA A 201 -12.72 -1.11 -9.75
CA ALA A 201 -12.83 -2.47 -9.21
C ALA A 201 -13.69 -2.56 -7.94
N ALA A 202 -14.41 -3.68 -7.81
CA ALA A 202 -15.15 -4.10 -6.62
C ALA A 202 -14.20 -4.58 -5.49
N ILE A 203 -13.26 -3.69 -5.11
CA ILE A 203 -12.29 -3.86 -4.04
C ILE A 203 -12.57 -2.78 -2.99
N SER A 204 -12.74 -3.20 -1.74
CA SER A 204 -12.96 -2.30 -0.59
C SER A 204 -11.68 -1.56 -0.18
N ASP A 205 -11.82 -0.41 0.48
CA ASP A 205 -10.67 0.36 0.97
C ASP A 205 -9.81 -0.45 1.95
N LYS A 206 -10.44 -1.28 2.79
CA LYS A 206 -9.73 -2.23 3.66
C LYS A 206 -8.85 -3.18 2.85
N GLN A 207 -9.33 -3.69 1.71
CA GLN A 207 -8.53 -4.58 0.85
C GLN A 207 -7.39 -3.84 0.15
N LYS A 208 -7.61 -2.56 -0.24
CA LYS A 208 -6.54 -1.70 -0.79
C LYS A 208 -5.44 -1.44 0.23
N ILE A 209 -5.82 -1.09 1.47
CA ILE A 209 -4.89 -0.90 2.59
C ILE A 209 -4.04 -2.16 2.86
N ASN A 210 -4.62 -3.35 2.68
CA ASN A 210 -3.90 -4.63 2.80
C ASN A 210 -3.15 -5.05 1.51
N ASN A 211 -2.93 -4.11 0.58
CA ASN A 211 -2.19 -4.32 -0.67
C ASN A 211 -2.72 -5.48 -1.54
N LEU A 212 -4.04 -5.68 -1.59
CA LEU A 212 -4.65 -6.69 -2.46
C LEU A 212 -4.28 -6.48 -3.94
N GLN A 213 -4.03 -5.23 -4.33
CA GLN A 213 -3.64 -4.86 -5.70
C GLN A 213 -2.31 -5.50 -6.09
N HIS A 214 -1.28 -5.45 -5.24
CA HIS A 214 -0.01 -6.15 -5.48
C HIS A 214 -0.20 -7.64 -5.65
N ASP A 215 -1.11 -8.25 -4.89
CA ASP A 215 -1.43 -9.67 -5.00
C ASP A 215 -2.11 -10.01 -6.34
N ILE A 216 -3.00 -9.13 -6.83
CA ILE A 216 -3.62 -9.26 -8.17
C ILE A 216 -2.54 -9.18 -9.25
N ILE A 217 -1.69 -8.15 -9.18
CA ILE A 217 -0.62 -7.91 -10.15
C ILE A 217 0.37 -9.10 -10.15
N ALA A 218 0.75 -9.61 -8.98
CA ALA A 218 1.63 -10.78 -8.84
C ALA A 218 1.01 -12.04 -9.46
N GLN A 219 -0.27 -12.30 -9.21
CA GLN A 219 -0.98 -13.45 -9.77
C GLN A 219 -1.10 -13.35 -11.30
N THR A 220 -1.37 -12.16 -11.84
CA THR A 220 -1.37 -11.94 -13.29
C THR A 220 0.02 -12.17 -13.88
N ALA A 221 1.07 -11.60 -13.28
CA ALA A 221 2.45 -11.80 -13.73
C ALA A 221 2.85 -13.28 -13.75
N LEU A 222 2.46 -14.03 -12.71
CA LEU A 222 2.69 -15.46 -12.61
C LEU A 222 2.05 -16.23 -13.77
N LEU A 223 0.79 -15.94 -14.10
CA LEU A 223 0.09 -16.58 -15.22
C LEU A 223 0.67 -16.19 -16.58
N LEU A 224 1.05 -14.93 -16.76
CA LEU A 224 1.69 -14.47 -18.00
C LEU A 224 3.07 -15.10 -18.22
N ASN A 225 3.81 -15.34 -17.13
CA ASN A 225 5.12 -15.99 -17.15
C ASN A 225 5.02 -17.46 -17.59
N PHE A 226 4.04 -18.21 -17.08
CA PHE A 226 3.84 -19.61 -17.45
C PHE A 226 3.02 -19.80 -18.73
N ASN A 227 2.30 -18.75 -19.16
CA ASN A 227 1.38 -18.77 -20.29
C ASN A 227 0.33 -19.90 -20.24
N THR A 228 0.01 -20.37 -19.03
CA THR A 228 -0.97 -21.43 -18.75
C THR A 228 -1.55 -21.25 -17.35
N GLY A 229 -2.67 -21.91 -17.08
CA GLY A 229 -3.24 -21.95 -15.75
C GLY A 229 -2.31 -22.72 -14.81
N CYS A 230 -1.77 -22.03 -13.81
CA CYS A 230 -1.01 -22.63 -12.72
C CYS A 230 -1.73 -22.39 -11.39
N GLU A 231 -1.32 -23.11 -10.34
CA GLU A 231 -1.84 -22.86 -9.00
C GLU A 231 -1.39 -21.48 -8.48
N LEU A 232 -2.35 -20.69 -7.98
CA LEU A 232 -2.17 -19.35 -7.42
C LEU A 232 -2.15 -19.37 -5.88
N SER A 233 -1.59 -20.43 -5.31
CA SER A 233 -1.39 -20.57 -3.87
C SER A 233 -0.47 -19.48 -3.34
N GLY A 234 -0.56 -19.19 -2.04
CA GLY A 234 0.32 -18.21 -1.41
C GLY A 234 1.81 -18.53 -1.63
N ASP A 235 2.16 -19.81 -1.58
CA ASP A 235 3.53 -20.29 -1.74
C ASP A 235 4.04 -20.11 -3.17
N ASN A 236 3.24 -20.42 -4.19
CA ASN A 236 3.64 -20.24 -5.59
C ASN A 236 3.81 -18.76 -5.95
N VAL A 237 2.89 -17.90 -5.48
CA VAL A 237 3.00 -16.45 -5.70
C VAL A 237 4.23 -15.90 -4.98
N SER A 238 4.51 -16.35 -3.75
CA SER A 238 5.69 -15.93 -3.00
C SER A 238 6.99 -16.44 -3.65
N GLY A 239 7.00 -17.70 -4.12
CA GLY A 239 8.13 -18.29 -4.83
C GLY A 239 8.46 -17.52 -6.11
N PHE A 240 7.45 -17.14 -6.88
CA PHE A 240 7.61 -16.30 -8.07
C PHE A 240 8.18 -14.90 -7.74
N ILE A 241 7.64 -14.23 -6.72
CA ILE A 241 8.16 -12.92 -6.28
C ILE A 241 9.63 -13.05 -5.85
N ASN A 242 9.95 -14.08 -5.07
CA ASN A 242 11.29 -14.31 -4.56
C ASN A 242 12.29 -14.64 -5.67
N GLN A 243 11.87 -15.34 -6.72
CA GLN A 243 12.71 -15.62 -7.89
C GLN A 243 13.24 -14.34 -8.54
N TYR A 244 12.45 -13.27 -8.55
CA TYR A 244 12.78 -12.00 -9.19
C TYR A 244 13.07 -10.87 -8.19
N ARG A 245 13.39 -11.21 -6.92
CA ARG A 245 13.66 -10.22 -5.88
C ARG A 245 14.84 -9.31 -6.27
N ASP A 246 15.98 -9.91 -6.60
CA ASP A 246 17.22 -9.14 -6.83
C ASP A 246 17.34 -8.62 -8.27
N THR A 247 16.82 -9.38 -9.24
CA THR A 247 16.96 -9.04 -10.67
C THR A 247 15.88 -8.09 -11.16
N GLY A 248 14.70 -8.08 -10.54
CA GLY A 248 13.48 -7.56 -11.15
C GLY A 248 12.83 -8.56 -12.12
N LEU A 249 11.60 -8.28 -12.54
CA LEU A 249 10.94 -9.05 -13.59
C LEU A 249 11.66 -8.87 -14.94
N PRO A 250 11.68 -9.91 -15.80
CA PRO A 250 12.16 -9.76 -17.17
C PRO A 250 11.44 -8.63 -17.91
N GLU A 251 12.14 -7.91 -18.79
CA GLU A 251 11.60 -6.75 -19.50
C GLU A 251 10.37 -7.11 -20.34
N GLU A 252 10.42 -8.25 -21.06
CA GLU A 252 9.29 -8.75 -21.84
C GLU A 252 8.04 -8.99 -20.98
N LEU A 253 8.22 -9.63 -19.81
CA LEU A 253 7.13 -9.90 -18.88
C LEU A 253 6.58 -8.60 -18.27
N SER A 254 7.46 -7.65 -17.96
CA SER A 254 7.09 -6.33 -17.44
C SER A 254 6.24 -5.57 -18.47
N ASN A 255 6.66 -5.56 -19.74
CA ASN A 255 5.92 -4.89 -20.81
C ASN A 255 4.55 -5.53 -21.03
N ARG A 256 4.48 -6.87 -21.12
CA ARG A 256 3.19 -7.60 -21.25
C ARG A 256 2.25 -7.31 -20.08
N LEU A 257 2.78 -7.33 -18.85
CA LEU A 257 2.01 -7.06 -17.66
C LEU A 257 1.44 -5.63 -17.67
N LEU A 258 2.30 -4.62 -17.87
CA LEU A 258 1.87 -3.22 -17.93
C LEU A 258 0.84 -2.98 -19.04
N ASP A 259 1.09 -3.53 -20.22
CA ASP A 259 0.22 -3.42 -21.38
C ASP A 259 -1.16 -4.02 -21.13
N SER A 260 -1.21 -5.20 -20.51
CA SER A 260 -2.47 -5.87 -20.17
C SER A 260 -3.33 -5.04 -19.21
N PHE A 261 -2.73 -4.40 -18.20
CA PHE A 261 -3.45 -3.58 -17.23
C PHE A 261 -3.84 -2.22 -17.80
N ASN A 262 -3.05 -1.64 -18.70
CA ASN A 262 -3.43 -0.43 -19.45
C ASN A 262 -4.64 -0.71 -20.34
N TYR A 263 -4.59 -1.79 -21.11
CA TYR A 263 -5.70 -2.25 -21.95
C TYR A 263 -6.98 -2.47 -21.10
N LEU A 264 -6.85 -3.19 -20.00
CA LEU A 264 -7.96 -3.44 -19.07
C LEU A 264 -8.49 -2.15 -18.42
N SER A 265 -7.64 -1.14 -18.22
CA SER A 265 -8.06 0.17 -17.71
C SER A 265 -8.91 0.94 -18.71
N THR A 266 -8.55 0.91 -20.00
CA THR A 266 -9.38 1.46 -21.08
C THR A 266 -10.73 0.76 -21.14
N VAL A 267 -10.76 -0.58 -21.13
CA VAL A 267 -11.99 -1.39 -21.06
C VAL A 267 -12.83 -1.01 -19.85
N THR A 268 -12.20 -0.85 -18.68
CA THR A 268 -12.89 -0.47 -17.46
C THR A 268 -13.53 0.91 -17.55
N ASN A 269 -12.86 1.89 -18.16
CA ASN A 269 -13.43 3.21 -18.39
C ASN A 269 -14.64 3.15 -19.32
N LEU A 270 -14.58 2.34 -20.39
CA LEU A 270 -15.74 2.13 -21.29
C LEU A 270 -16.93 1.50 -20.55
N LEU A 271 -16.68 0.51 -19.68
CA LEU A 271 -17.72 -0.11 -18.84
C LEU A 271 -18.36 0.91 -17.88
N VAL A 272 -17.57 1.84 -17.34
CA VAL A 272 -18.07 2.91 -16.45
C VAL A 272 -18.94 3.87 -17.23
N MET A 273 -18.50 4.32 -18.41
CA MET A 273 -19.26 5.20 -19.29
C MET A 273 -20.61 4.58 -19.68
N ASP A 274 -20.64 3.31 -20.10
CA ASP A 274 -21.88 2.59 -20.43
C ASP A 274 -22.82 2.51 -19.22
N LYS A 275 -22.29 2.19 -18.04
CA LYS A 275 -23.08 2.10 -16.80
C LYS A 275 -23.66 3.45 -16.39
N GLU A 276 -22.91 4.54 -16.52
CA GLU A 276 -23.38 5.89 -16.20
C GLU A 276 -24.44 6.38 -17.20
N ASN A 277 -24.28 6.07 -18.49
CA ASN A 277 -25.27 6.39 -19.52
C ASN A 277 -26.59 5.62 -19.34
N ASN A 278 -26.52 4.35 -18.92
CA ASN A 278 -27.67 3.48 -18.73
C ASN A 278 -28.38 3.63 -17.36
N SER A 279 -27.86 4.46 -16.44
CA SER A 279 -28.42 4.63 -15.08
C SER A 279 -29.40 5.80 -14.92
N THR A 280 -30.02 6.26 -16.02
CA THR A 280 -31.00 7.36 -16.06
C THR A 280 -32.36 7.07 -15.39
N GLY A 281 -32.52 5.97 -14.66
CA GLY A 281 -33.77 5.60 -13.98
C GLY A 281 -33.59 5.29 -12.49
N LYS A 282 -33.94 6.25 -11.63
CA LYS A 282 -34.23 6.10 -10.18
C LYS A 282 -33.13 5.44 -9.33
N GLY A 283 -32.25 6.24 -8.70
CA GLY A 283 -31.45 5.74 -7.59
C GLY A 283 -30.50 6.75 -6.94
N LYS A 284 -30.67 6.97 -5.62
CA LYS A 284 -29.80 7.61 -4.60
C LYS A 284 -28.69 8.55 -5.10
N LYS A 285 -28.75 9.82 -4.64
CA LYS A 285 -27.64 10.80 -4.73
C LYS A 285 -26.30 10.13 -4.39
N LYS A 286 -25.40 10.05 -5.37
CA LYS A 286 -24.02 9.61 -5.19
C LYS A 286 -23.35 10.55 -4.19
N LYS A 287 -22.59 10.02 -3.21
CA LYS A 287 -21.70 10.87 -2.42
C LYS A 287 -20.68 11.51 -3.39
N GLU A 288 -20.55 12.82 -3.32
CA GLU A 288 -19.56 13.59 -4.07
C GLU A 288 -18.17 12.97 -3.87
N GLY A 289 -17.44 12.72 -4.95
CA GLY A 289 -16.11 12.08 -4.92
C GLY A 289 -16.07 10.53 -4.96
N SER A 290 -17.22 9.83 -4.98
CA SER A 290 -17.23 8.35 -5.04
C SER A 290 -17.12 7.81 -6.48
N ALA A 291 -16.09 7.00 -6.77
CA ALA A 291 -15.89 6.36 -8.07
C ALA A 291 -16.97 5.31 -8.39
N THR A 292 -17.42 5.25 -9.65
CA THR A 292 -18.38 4.22 -10.12
C THR A 292 -17.73 2.84 -10.09
N LYS A 293 -18.31 1.91 -9.32
CA LYS A 293 -17.80 0.54 -9.22
C LYS A 293 -18.45 -0.40 -10.23
N ILE A 294 -17.64 -1.23 -10.88
CA ILE A 294 -18.10 -2.35 -11.72
C ILE A 294 -18.15 -3.62 -10.86
N THR A 295 -19.34 -4.17 -10.66
CA THR A 295 -19.62 -5.21 -9.65
C THR A 295 -18.88 -6.51 -9.89
N PHE A 296 -18.68 -6.91 -11.15
CA PHE A 296 -17.97 -8.14 -11.48
C PHE A 296 -16.44 -7.98 -11.46
N LEU A 297 -15.88 -6.76 -11.37
CA LEU A 297 -14.43 -6.55 -11.28
C LEU A 297 -13.89 -6.81 -9.86
N ASN A 298 -14.04 -8.03 -9.38
CA ASN A 298 -13.41 -8.52 -8.15
C ASN A 298 -11.98 -9.05 -8.42
N LYS A 299 -11.25 -9.42 -7.36
CA LYS A 299 -9.88 -9.96 -7.43
C LYS A 299 -9.71 -11.02 -8.52
N THR A 300 -10.50 -12.10 -8.45
CA THR A 300 -10.39 -13.25 -9.34
C THR A 300 -10.60 -12.85 -10.80
N ASN A 301 -11.62 -12.03 -11.05
CA ASN A 301 -11.98 -11.63 -12.40
C ASN A 301 -10.96 -10.66 -13.00
N ILE A 302 -10.37 -9.76 -12.21
CA ILE A 302 -9.31 -8.87 -12.71
C ILE A 302 -8.09 -9.69 -13.16
N VAL A 303 -7.68 -10.69 -12.39
CA VAL A 303 -6.55 -11.56 -12.77
C VAL A 303 -6.83 -12.26 -14.11
N MET A 304 -8.02 -12.86 -14.27
CA MET A 304 -8.38 -13.56 -15.53
C MET A 304 -8.50 -12.58 -16.70
N LEU A 305 -9.16 -11.44 -16.50
CA LEU A 305 -9.35 -10.42 -17.54
C LEU A 305 -8.05 -9.78 -17.98
N ALA A 306 -7.09 -9.56 -17.08
CA ALA A 306 -5.78 -9.03 -17.45
C ALA A 306 -5.01 -10.03 -18.32
N VAL A 307 -5.06 -11.33 -18.02
CA VAL A 307 -4.45 -12.36 -18.88
C VAL A 307 -5.11 -12.39 -20.27
N GLU A 308 -6.43 -12.26 -20.35
CA GLU A 308 -7.11 -12.20 -21.64
C GLU A 308 -6.91 -10.87 -22.36
N ALA A 309 -6.71 -9.75 -21.65
CA ALA A 309 -6.36 -8.47 -22.23
C ALA A 309 -4.98 -8.51 -22.91
N ASP A 310 -3.98 -9.20 -22.33
CA ASP A 310 -2.69 -9.46 -22.98
C ASP A 310 -2.89 -10.19 -24.32
N LYS A 311 -3.68 -11.28 -24.32
CA LYS A 311 -3.98 -12.03 -25.55
C LYS A 311 -4.76 -11.20 -26.56
N ALA A 312 -5.76 -10.44 -26.12
CA ALA A 312 -6.57 -9.59 -26.98
C ALA A 312 -5.71 -8.55 -27.68
N LYS A 313 -4.82 -7.89 -26.92
CA LYS A 313 -3.85 -6.93 -27.46
C LYS A 313 -2.91 -7.57 -28.49
N GLN A 314 -2.35 -8.75 -28.19
CA GLN A 314 -1.47 -9.49 -29.11
C GLN A 314 -2.18 -9.89 -30.41
N ASN A 315 -3.48 -10.16 -30.35
CA ASN A 315 -4.29 -10.48 -31.53
C ASN A 315 -4.90 -9.25 -32.21
N GLY A 316 -4.58 -8.03 -31.75
CA GLY A 316 -5.08 -6.79 -32.35
C GLY A 316 -6.56 -6.51 -32.12
N ILE A 317 -7.18 -7.13 -31.10
CA ILE A 317 -8.57 -6.87 -30.73
C ILE A 317 -8.66 -5.48 -30.09
N LEU A 318 -9.56 -4.63 -30.58
CA LEU A 318 -9.77 -3.28 -30.06
C LEU A 318 -10.44 -3.32 -28.69
N GLU A 319 -10.10 -2.38 -27.80
CA GLU A 319 -10.62 -2.30 -26.44
C GLU A 319 -12.16 -2.20 -26.41
N ALA A 320 -12.76 -1.55 -27.40
CA ALA A 320 -14.22 -1.44 -27.54
C ALA A 320 -14.86 -2.80 -27.84
N GLU A 321 -14.26 -3.59 -28.73
CA GLU A 321 -14.74 -4.95 -29.06
C GLU A 321 -14.58 -5.86 -27.85
N PHE A 322 -13.41 -5.83 -27.20
CA PHE A 322 -13.17 -6.60 -25.98
C PHE A 322 -14.16 -6.22 -24.87
N THR A 323 -14.47 -4.93 -24.72
CA THR A 323 -15.48 -4.45 -23.76
C THR A 323 -16.83 -5.12 -23.99
N GLN A 324 -17.29 -5.22 -25.24
CA GLN A 324 -18.55 -5.89 -25.57
C GLN A 324 -18.51 -7.38 -25.20
N ILE A 325 -17.40 -8.06 -25.50
CA ILE A 325 -17.24 -9.47 -25.13
C ILE A 325 -17.27 -9.66 -23.62
N VAL A 326 -16.62 -8.77 -22.86
CA VAL A 326 -16.65 -8.80 -21.38
C VAL A 326 -18.07 -8.60 -20.85
N VAL A 327 -18.82 -7.64 -21.40
CA VAL A 327 -20.23 -7.42 -21.02
C VAL A 327 -21.06 -8.67 -21.28
N ASP A 328 -20.97 -9.26 -22.47
CA ASP A 328 -21.74 -10.44 -22.84
C ASP A 328 -21.37 -11.67 -22.01
N PHE A 329 -20.08 -11.84 -21.72
CA PHE A 329 -19.57 -12.92 -20.86
C PHE A 329 -20.14 -12.82 -19.44
N PHE A 330 -20.08 -11.65 -18.80
CA PHE A 330 -20.58 -11.50 -17.43
C PHE A 330 -22.10 -11.40 -17.34
N LYS A 331 -22.78 -11.00 -18.43
CA LYS A 331 -24.25 -11.07 -18.54
C LYS A 331 -24.73 -12.52 -18.63
N ASN A 332 -24.00 -13.37 -19.34
CA ASN A 332 -24.32 -14.78 -19.54
C ASN A 332 -23.22 -15.68 -18.95
N LEU A 333 -22.92 -15.49 -17.66
CA LEU A 333 -21.76 -16.12 -17.01
C LEU A 333 -21.82 -17.65 -17.11
N PRO A 334 -20.84 -18.30 -17.78
CA PRO A 334 -20.79 -19.76 -17.88
C PRO A 334 -20.78 -20.45 -16.51
N SER A 335 -21.49 -21.58 -16.40
CA SER A 335 -21.63 -22.31 -15.13
C SER A 335 -20.30 -22.88 -14.64
N ASP A 336 -19.43 -23.32 -15.56
CA ASP A 336 -18.08 -23.79 -15.24
C ASP A 336 -17.21 -22.68 -14.64
N TYR A 337 -17.21 -21.48 -15.23
CA TYR A 337 -16.52 -20.30 -14.68
C TYR A 337 -17.07 -19.90 -13.32
N LYS A 338 -18.41 -19.86 -13.19
CA LYS A 338 -19.09 -19.53 -11.93
C LYS A 338 -18.69 -20.49 -10.82
N ASN A 339 -18.72 -21.80 -11.10
CA ASN A 339 -18.34 -22.84 -10.14
C ASN A 339 -16.88 -22.71 -9.76
N ALA A 340 -16.00 -22.51 -10.74
CA ALA A 340 -14.57 -22.35 -10.51
C ALA A 340 -14.19 -21.05 -9.79
N SER A 341 -15.11 -20.09 -9.69
CA SER A 341 -14.91 -18.83 -8.98
C SER A 341 -15.43 -18.86 -7.53
N SER A 342 -16.02 -19.97 -7.08
CA SER A 342 -16.72 -20.05 -5.79
C SER A 342 -15.87 -20.58 -4.62
N SER A 343 -15.11 -21.65 -4.82
CA SER A 343 -14.32 -22.32 -3.77
C SER A 343 -13.02 -22.90 -4.33
N LYS A 344 -11.98 -22.99 -3.48
CA LYS A 344 -10.61 -23.41 -3.88
C LYS A 344 -10.10 -22.67 -5.12
N THR A 345 -10.40 -21.38 -5.20
CA THR A 345 -10.16 -20.56 -6.40
C THR A 345 -8.69 -20.52 -6.80
N ALA A 346 -7.77 -20.74 -5.87
CA ALA A 346 -6.34 -20.76 -6.13
C ALA A 346 -5.83 -22.07 -6.78
N SER A 347 -6.55 -23.19 -6.71
CA SER A 347 -6.02 -24.47 -7.21
C SER A 347 -5.84 -24.46 -8.72
N GLU A 348 -4.79 -25.12 -9.21
CA GLU A 348 -4.45 -25.17 -10.65
C GLU A 348 -5.64 -25.58 -11.52
N SER A 349 -6.39 -26.62 -11.11
CA SER A 349 -7.58 -27.10 -11.81
C SER A 349 -8.64 -26.01 -12.00
N GLN A 350 -8.93 -25.24 -10.95
CA GLN A 350 -9.94 -24.17 -10.99
C GLN A 350 -9.44 -22.97 -11.79
N VAL A 351 -8.15 -22.65 -11.69
CA VAL A 351 -7.51 -21.59 -12.50
C VAL A 351 -7.59 -21.93 -13.98
N LYS A 352 -7.26 -23.17 -14.38
CA LYS A 352 -7.38 -23.65 -15.76
C LYS A 352 -8.81 -23.57 -16.27
N ILE A 353 -9.80 -24.05 -15.50
CA ILE A 353 -11.22 -23.96 -15.89
C ILE A 353 -11.63 -22.50 -16.15
N ARG A 354 -11.23 -21.56 -15.29
CA ARG A 354 -11.56 -20.14 -15.49
C ARG A 354 -10.90 -19.57 -16.74
N MET A 355 -9.61 -19.85 -16.95
CA MET A 355 -8.87 -19.38 -18.13
C MET A 355 -9.45 -19.96 -19.42
N GLU A 356 -9.80 -21.25 -19.44
CA GLU A 356 -10.42 -21.88 -20.60
C GLU A 356 -11.83 -21.37 -20.86
N SER A 357 -12.66 -21.24 -19.82
CA SER A 357 -14.05 -20.78 -19.96
C SER A 357 -14.12 -19.34 -20.43
N ILE A 358 -13.27 -18.47 -19.87
CA ILE A 358 -13.21 -17.06 -20.31
C ILE A 358 -12.67 -16.98 -21.75
N ALA A 359 -11.60 -17.70 -22.10
CA ALA A 359 -11.05 -17.74 -23.46
C ALA A 359 -12.04 -18.28 -24.51
N LYS A 360 -12.91 -19.23 -24.14
CA LYS A 360 -14.03 -19.69 -25.00
C LYS A 360 -15.04 -18.58 -25.30
N GLY A 361 -15.29 -17.71 -24.32
CA GLY A 361 -16.10 -16.50 -24.51
C GLY A 361 -15.49 -15.56 -25.54
N PHE A 362 -14.16 -15.44 -25.55
CA PHE A 362 -13.43 -14.58 -26.49
C PHE A 362 -13.28 -15.21 -27.90
N THR A 363 -13.05 -16.52 -28.01
CA THR A 363 -12.90 -17.22 -29.32
C THR A 363 -14.21 -17.37 -30.10
N LYS A 364 -15.37 -17.48 -29.44
CA LYS A 364 -16.68 -17.49 -30.12
C LYS A 364 -17.02 -16.17 -30.80
N SER A 365 -16.49 -15.04 -30.31
CA SER A 365 -16.78 -13.70 -30.83
C SER A 365 -15.89 -13.32 -32.02
N VAL A 366 -14.65 -13.85 -32.08
CA VAL A 366 -13.70 -13.58 -33.18
C VAL A 366 -14.12 -14.24 -34.51
N ASN A 367 -14.86 -15.36 -34.48
CA ASN A 367 -15.32 -16.03 -35.70
C ASN A 367 -16.47 -15.30 -36.44
N ASN A 368 -17.08 -14.26 -35.84
CA ASN A 368 -18.12 -13.45 -36.49
C ASN A 368 -17.60 -12.14 -37.11
N ALA A 369 -16.29 -11.87 -37.07
CA ALA A 369 -15.68 -10.69 -37.67
C ALA A 369 -14.29 -11.04 -38.26
N ILE A 370 -14.23 -11.36 -39.56
CA ILE A 370 -12.95 -11.51 -40.29
C ILE A 370 -13.06 -10.67 -41.58
N PRO A 371 -12.11 -9.77 -41.92
CA PRO A 371 -11.00 -10.16 -42.80
C PRO A 371 -9.62 -9.53 -42.52
N SER A 372 -8.59 -10.34 -42.82
CA SER A 372 -7.20 -10.07 -43.20
C SER A 372 -6.52 -8.74 -42.81
N THR A 373 -5.46 -8.91 -42.02
CA THR A 373 -4.39 -7.97 -41.66
C THR A 373 -3.88 -7.07 -42.79
N PRO A 374 -3.71 -5.76 -42.50
CA PRO A 374 -2.63 -4.96 -43.06
C PRO A 374 -1.51 -4.75 -42.02
N LYS A 375 -0.27 -5.04 -42.41
CA LYS A 375 0.96 -4.66 -41.68
C LYS A 375 1.12 -3.14 -41.68
N LEU A 376 1.38 -2.51 -40.52
CA LEU A 376 2.09 -1.21 -40.43
C LEU A 376 2.71 -1.04 -39.03
N THR A 377 4.04 -1.03 -38.90
CA THR A 377 5.00 0.12 -38.93
C THR A 377 5.07 0.88 -37.60
N ILE A 378 6.19 0.66 -36.90
CA ILE A 378 6.54 1.23 -35.59
C ILE A 378 6.80 2.73 -35.74
N VAL A 379 6.02 3.56 -35.03
CA VAL A 379 6.35 4.96 -34.77
C VAL A 379 6.88 5.07 -33.35
N LYS A 380 8.17 5.40 -33.20
CA LYS A 380 8.75 5.80 -31.90
C LYS A 380 8.07 7.08 -31.43
N LYS A 381 7.52 7.10 -30.21
CA LYS A 381 7.11 8.34 -29.55
C LYS A 381 7.89 8.52 -28.25
N VAL A 382 8.35 9.76 -28.10
CA VAL A 382 9.26 10.32 -27.11
C VAL A 382 8.62 10.35 -25.72
N ILE A 383 9.40 9.97 -24.71
CA ILE A 383 9.06 10.08 -23.28
C ILE A 383 9.45 11.49 -22.82
N PRO A 384 8.57 12.26 -22.14
CA PRO A 384 8.98 13.47 -21.45
C PRO A 384 9.69 13.10 -20.14
N GLU A 385 10.90 13.61 -19.95
CA GLU A 385 11.61 13.62 -18.67
C GLU A 385 11.01 14.67 -17.72
N ASN A 386 11.16 14.39 -16.43
CA ASN A 386 10.83 15.20 -15.25
C ASN A 386 9.41 15.09 -14.69
N VAL A 387 9.26 14.15 -13.74
CA VAL A 387 8.33 14.31 -12.61
C VAL A 387 9.14 14.10 -11.33
N SER A 388 9.33 15.18 -10.57
CA SER A 388 9.87 15.14 -9.21
C SER A 388 8.82 14.53 -8.29
N ILE A 389 9.17 13.47 -7.57
CA ILE A 389 8.27 12.80 -6.63
C ILE A 389 8.73 13.19 -5.22
N TYR A 390 8.06 14.18 -4.63
CA TYR A 390 7.98 14.30 -3.17
C TYR A 390 6.63 13.72 -2.78
N ASP A 391 6.65 12.62 -2.03
CA ASP A 391 5.46 12.01 -1.45
C ASP A 391 4.81 13.00 -0.48
N ASN A 392 3.65 13.54 -0.87
CA ASN A 392 2.73 14.20 0.06
C ASN A 392 2.01 13.11 0.86
N GLU A 393 2.58 12.68 1.99
CA GLU A 393 1.78 12.07 3.04
C GLU A 393 0.77 13.13 3.54
N ASP A 394 -0.53 12.79 3.57
CA ASP A 394 -1.64 13.68 3.95
C ASP A 394 -1.34 14.44 5.26
N PHE A 395 -0.80 15.65 5.12
CA PHE A 395 -0.62 16.61 6.21
C PHE A 395 -2.01 17.14 6.56
N CYS A 396 -2.49 16.84 7.76
CA CYS A 396 -3.68 17.50 8.30
C CYS A 396 -3.35 18.96 8.60
N MET A 397 -3.41 19.83 7.59
CA MET A 397 -3.50 21.27 7.80
C MET A 397 -4.96 21.67 7.75
N SER A 398 -5.53 22.01 8.91
CA SER A 398 -6.75 22.82 8.95
C SER A 398 -6.36 24.26 8.67
N ASN A 399 -6.93 24.85 7.61
CA ASN A 399 -6.96 26.30 7.43
C ASN A 399 -7.60 26.93 8.67
N ASN A 400 -6.79 27.55 9.52
CA ASN A 400 -7.02 28.85 10.17
C ASN A 400 -5.87 29.17 11.14
N ASP A 401 -5.38 30.40 11.04
CA ASP A 401 -4.47 31.13 11.93
C ASP A 401 -3.03 30.61 12.06
N ILE A 402 -2.20 30.93 11.04
CA ILE A 402 -0.75 31.03 11.23
C ILE A 402 -0.46 32.38 11.90
N PRO A 403 0.15 32.43 13.09
CA PRO A 403 0.53 33.69 13.72
C PRO A 403 1.60 34.41 12.89
N GLN A 404 1.47 35.74 12.76
CA GLN A 404 2.30 36.61 11.91
C GLN A 404 3.82 36.51 12.18
N ASN A 405 4.24 35.96 13.31
CA ASN A 405 5.65 35.77 13.67
C ASN A 405 6.37 34.66 12.88
N VAL A 406 5.64 33.83 12.11
CA VAL A 406 6.23 32.77 11.27
C VAL A 406 6.62 33.29 9.87
N MET A 407 6.00 34.37 9.39
CA MET A 407 6.30 34.93 8.06
C MET A 407 7.61 35.74 8.01
N ASP A 408 8.05 36.29 9.14
CA ASP A 408 9.24 37.16 9.19
C ASP A 408 10.57 36.37 9.22
N ALA A 409 10.54 35.04 9.37
CA ALA A 409 11.74 34.20 9.40
C ALA A 409 12.18 33.66 8.02
N VAL A 410 11.41 33.89 6.95
CA VAL A 410 11.65 33.30 5.61
C VAL A 410 12.19 34.32 4.59
N GLN A 411 12.30 35.61 4.94
CA GLN A 411 12.87 36.65 4.04
C GLN A 411 14.23 37.22 4.48
N GLY A 412 14.90 36.62 5.45
CA GLY A 412 16.18 37.11 5.95
C GLY A 412 17.26 36.04 5.99
N SER A 413 17.79 35.63 4.83
CA SER A 413 19.19 35.24 4.61
C SER A 413 19.39 34.84 3.15
N TYR A 414 20.33 35.53 2.51
CA TYR A 414 20.81 35.35 1.14
C TYR A 414 21.31 33.93 0.83
#